data_AF-A0A7W8FC36-F1
#
_entry.id   AF-A0A7W8FC36-F1
#
_cell.length_a   1.000
_cell.length_b   1.000
_cell.length_c   1.000
_cell.angle_alpha   90.00
_cell.angle_beta   90.00
_cell.angle_gamma   90.00
#
_symmetry.space_group_name_H-M   'P 1'
#
loop_
_entity.id
_entity.type
_entity.pdbx_description
1 polymer ?
#
loop_
_entity_poly.entity_id
_entity_poly.type
_entity_poly.pdbx_seq_one_letter_code
_entity_poly.pdbx_strand_id
1 'polypeptide(L)'
;MSERDDQEREFDLKWADGAEHKEPSARARMLAARWKDNPPGPVPFRADPEHRGASGRSSWVSTVVVLGCVVAVILLLGYIDFSPH
;
A
#
# COMPACT_ATOMS: atom_id res chain seq x y z
N MET A 1 -12.23 -8.94 13.92
CA MET A 1 -13.06 -8.48 12.78
C MET A 1 -12.55 -9.02 11.45
N SER A 2 -11.24 -9.27 11.28
CA SER A 2 -10.64 -9.84 10.05
C SER A 2 -11.15 -11.22 9.63
N GLU A 3 -11.41 -12.14 10.57
CA GLU A 3 -11.89 -13.49 10.22
C GLU A 3 -13.26 -13.53 9.54
N ARG A 4 -14.10 -12.50 9.72
CA ARG A 4 -15.39 -12.39 9.01
C ARG A 4 -15.20 -11.86 7.59
N ASP A 5 -14.33 -10.88 7.41
CA ASP A 5 -13.98 -10.33 6.09
C ASP A 5 -13.33 -11.41 5.19
N ASP A 6 -12.49 -12.28 5.78
CA ASP A 6 -11.87 -13.39 5.06
C ASP A 6 -12.90 -14.43 4.59
N GLN A 7 -13.93 -14.70 5.39
CA GLN A 7 -15.02 -15.62 5.05
C GLN A 7 -15.95 -15.06 3.97
N GLU A 8 -16.33 -13.77 4.05
CA GLU A 8 -17.11 -13.10 3.00
C GLU A 8 -16.34 -13.08 1.67
N ARG A 9 -15.04 -12.77 1.71
CA ARG A 9 -14.20 -12.79 0.51
C ARG A 9 -14.09 -14.19 -0.09
N GLU A 10 -13.95 -15.23 0.73
CA GLU A 10 -13.90 -16.61 0.25
C GLU A 10 -15.23 -17.05 -0.38
N PHE A 11 -16.36 -16.63 0.20
CA PHE A 11 -17.69 -16.86 -0.36
C PHE A 11 -17.86 -16.19 -1.73
N ASP A 12 -17.52 -14.90 -1.85
CA ASP A 12 -17.62 -14.14 -3.09
C ASP A 12 -16.80 -14.80 -4.22
N LEU A 13 -15.59 -15.27 -3.90
CA LEU A 13 -14.74 -15.96 -4.85
C LEU A 13 -15.33 -17.29 -5.30
N LYS A 14 -15.81 -18.12 -4.36
CA LYS A 14 -16.43 -19.41 -4.68
C LYS A 14 -17.71 -19.25 -5.48
N TRP A 15 -18.53 -18.26 -5.15
CA TRP A 15 -19.77 -17.93 -5.84
C TRP A 15 -19.50 -17.47 -7.29
N ALA A 16 -18.52 -16.58 -7.47
CA ALA A 16 -18.13 -16.12 -8.81
C ALA A 16 -17.49 -17.23 -9.66
N ASP A 17 -16.70 -18.12 -9.04
CA ASP A 17 -16.03 -19.20 -9.76
C ASP A 17 -16.99 -20.32 -10.17
N GLY A 18 -18.04 -20.57 -9.38
CA GLY A 18 -19.09 -21.56 -9.64
C GLY A 18 -20.16 -21.12 -10.65
N ALA A 19 -20.11 -19.89 -11.15
CA ALA A 19 -21.07 -19.42 -12.15
C ALA A 19 -20.91 -20.19 -13.48
N GLU A 20 -22.01 -20.81 -13.94
CA GLU A 20 -22.07 -21.53 -15.22
C GLU A 20 -21.75 -20.61 -16.42
N HIS A 21 -22.16 -19.35 -16.31
CA HIS A 21 -21.98 -18.34 -17.34
C HIS A 21 -21.05 -17.23 -16.84
N LYS A 22 -19.80 -17.25 -17.30
CA LYS A 22 -18.82 -16.19 -17.04
C LYS A 22 -18.82 -15.20 -18.19
N GLU A 23 -19.76 -14.26 -18.18
CA GLU A 23 -19.72 -13.17 -19.16
C GLU A 23 -18.54 -12.24 -18.89
N PRO A 24 -17.81 -11.78 -19.93
CA PRO A 24 -16.79 -10.76 -19.75
C PRO A 24 -17.40 -9.51 -19.13
N SER A 25 -16.70 -8.92 -18.16
CA SER A 25 -17.13 -7.64 -17.57
C SER A 25 -17.29 -6.58 -18.66
N ALA A 26 -18.19 -5.61 -18.45
CA ALA A 26 -18.40 -4.51 -19.41
C ALA A 26 -17.08 -3.82 -19.81
N ARG A 27 -16.17 -3.67 -18.83
CA ARG A 27 -14.81 -3.16 -19.05
C ARG A 27 -13.97 -4.09 -19.95
N ALA A 28 -14.02 -5.40 -19.75
CA ALA A 28 -13.32 -6.36 -20.59
C ALA A 28 -13.80 -6.28 -22.05
N ARG A 29 -15.12 -6.13 -22.27
CA ARG A 29 -15.70 -5.93 -23.61
C ARG A 29 -15.23 -4.61 -24.25
N MET A 30 -15.22 -3.51 -23.49
CA MET A 30 -14.71 -2.22 -23.97
C MET A 30 -13.22 -2.28 -24.33
N LEU A 31 -12.41 -2.94 -23.50
CA LEU A 31 -10.98 -3.11 -23.78
C LEU A 31 -10.75 -3.97 -25.02
N ALA A 32 -11.48 -5.07 -25.17
CA ALA A 32 -11.41 -5.91 -26.36
C ALA A 32 -11.76 -5.12 -27.63
N ALA A 33 -12.78 -4.26 -27.58
CA ALA A 33 -13.12 -3.36 -28.68
C ALA A 33 -12.00 -2.35 -28.97
N ARG A 34 -11.44 -1.70 -27.93
CA ARG A 34 -10.33 -0.74 -28.06
C ARG A 34 -9.05 -1.38 -28.60
N TRP A 35 -8.74 -2.59 -28.15
CA TRP A 35 -7.50 -3.31 -28.51
C TRP A 35 -7.55 -3.92 -29.90
N LYS A 36 -8.75 -4.10 -30.47
CA LYS A 36 -8.91 -4.49 -31.87
C LYS A 36 -8.26 -3.48 -32.81
N ASP A 37 -8.43 -2.19 -32.53
CA ASP A 37 -7.92 -1.10 -33.36
C ASP A 37 -6.57 -0.53 -32.87
N ASN A 38 -6.31 -0.57 -31.56
CA ASN A 38 -5.06 -0.08 -30.97
C ASN A 38 -4.59 -0.99 -29.82
N PRO A 39 -3.79 -2.03 -30.13
CA PRO A 39 -3.32 -2.98 -29.13
C PRO A 39 -2.41 -2.29 -28.10
N PRO A 40 -2.40 -2.76 -26.84
CA PRO A 40 -1.47 -2.24 -25.84
C PRO A 40 -0.03 -2.58 -26.26
N GLY A 41 0.91 -1.68 -25.95
CA GLY A 41 2.33 -1.97 -26.12
C GLY A 41 2.78 -3.16 -25.26
N PRO A 42 4.00 -3.69 -25.51
CA PRO A 42 4.54 -4.81 -24.74
C PRO A 42 4.56 -4.46 -23.24
N VAL A 43 3.79 -5.20 -22.44
CA VAL A 43 3.82 -5.12 -20.98
C VAL A 43 4.46 -6.39 -20.43
N PRO A 44 5.32 -6.30 -19.43
CA PRO A 44 5.89 -7.49 -18.81
C PRO A 44 4.78 -8.33 -18.16
N PHE A 45 4.91 -9.66 -18.18
CA PHE A 45 3.92 -10.63 -17.63
C PHE A 45 3.60 -10.36 -16.15
N ARG A 46 4.57 -9.77 -15.44
CA ARG A 46 4.34 -9.01 -14.24
C ARG A 46 4.74 -7.58 -14.54
N ALA A 47 3.75 -6.72 -14.81
CA ALA A 47 3.95 -5.30 -14.62
C ALA A 47 4.44 -5.16 -13.18
N ASP A 48 5.73 -4.83 -13.02
CA ASP A 48 6.24 -4.40 -11.73
C ASP A 48 5.24 -3.35 -11.26
N PRO A 49 4.54 -3.53 -10.11
CA PRO A 49 3.51 -2.61 -9.67
C PRO A 49 4.10 -1.22 -9.83
N GLU A 50 3.53 -0.44 -10.76
CA GLU A 50 4.09 0.84 -11.20
C GLU A 50 4.65 1.49 -9.96
N HIS A 51 5.99 1.51 -9.86
CA HIS A 51 6.72 1.63 -8.61
C HIS A 51 5.96 2.70 -7.84
N ARG A 52 5.19 2.32 -6.79
CA ARG A 52 4.58 3.30 -5.90
C ARG A 52 5.79 3.96 -5.33
N GLY A 53 6.20 5.06 -5.99
CA GLY A 53 7.57 5.53 -5.99
C GLY A 53 7.96 5.53 -4.54
N ALA A 54 9.01 4.77 -4.23
CA ALA A 54 9.43 4.56 -2.86
C ALA A 54 9.23 5.89 -2.13
N SER A 55 8.23 5.94 -1.24
CA SER A 55 8.06 7.05 -0.33
C SER A 55 9.17 6.94 0.73
N GLY A 56 10.40 6.70 0.26
CA GLY A 56 11.62 6.48 1.01
C GLY A 56 12.25 7.80 1.44
N ARG A 57 11.50 8.91 1.37
CA ARG A 57 11.91 10.20 1.94
C ARG A 57 11.09 10.61 3.17
N SER A 58 10.29 9.71 3.75
CA SER A 58 9.49 10.05 4.94
C SER A 58 9.14 8.88 5.87
N SER A 59 10.03 7.90 6.06
CA SER A 59 9.85 6.88 7.13
C SER A 59 10.72 7.13 8.36
N TRP A 60 11.78 7.95 8.27
CA TRP A 60 12.73 8.17 9.37
C TRP A 60 12.53 9.47 10.14
N VAL A 61 11.63 10.34 9.67
CA VAL A 61 11.39 11.64 10.32
C VAL A 61 10.91 11.44 11.76
N SER A 62 9.96 10.53 11.99
CA SER A 62 9.50 10.22 13.36
C SER A 62 10.63 9.69 14.24
N THR A 63 11.50 8.84 13.72
CA THR A 63 12.63 8.30 14.47
C THR A 63 13.63 9.39 14.86
N VAL A 64 13.97 10.30 13.93
CA VAL A 64 14.87 11.43 14.20
C VAL A 64 14.26 12.39 15.22
N VAL A 65 12.96 12.68 15.12
CA VAL A 65 12.26 13.56 16.07
C VAL A 65 12.25 12.95 17.47
N VAL A 66 11.95 11.66 17.60
CA VAL A 66 11.95 10.97 18.90
C VAL A 66 13.35 10.98 19.51
N LEU A 67 14.39 10.60 18.75
CA LEU A 67 15.76 10.61 19.25
C LEU A 67 16.23 12.02 19.64
N GLY A 68 15.90 13.03 18.84
CA GLY A 68 16.19 14.42 19.17
C GLY A 68 15.52 14.88 20.47
N CYS A 69 14.26 14.51 20.68
CA CYS A 69 13.52 14.84 21.90
C CYS A 69 14.13 14.15 23.13
N VAL A 70 14.50 12.87 23.01
CA VAL A 70 15.16 12.10 24.09
C VAL A 70 16.49 12.75 24.48
N VAL A 71 17.33 13.11 23.50
CA VAL A 71 18.61 13.79 23.75
C VAL A 71 18.40 15.14 24.41
N ALA A 72 17.42 15.93 23.94
CA ALA A 72 17.10 17.23 24.53
C ALA A 72 16.66 17.11 26.01
N VAL A 73 15.83 16.12 26.35
CA VAL A 73 15.42 15.86 27.75
C VAL A 73 16.61 15.47 28.62
N ILE A 74 17.48 14.58 28.13
CA ILE A 74 18.70 14.17 28.87
C ILE A 74 19.59 15.38 29.14
N LEU A 75 19.83 16.22 28.12
CA LEU A 75 20.64 17.42 28.28
C LEU A 75 19.99 18.46 29.19
N LEU A 76 18.66 18.62 29.13
CA LEU A 76 17.93 19.55 30.00
C LEU A 76 18.00 19.11 31.47
N LEU A 77 17.76 17.82 31.75
CA LEU A 77 17.86 17.27 33.09
C LEU A 77 19.30 17.37 33.62
N GLY A 78 20.29 17.03 32.79
CA GLY A 78 21.69 17.22 33.13
C GLY A 78 22.03 18.69 33.38
N TYR A 79 21.54 19.62 32.58
CA TYR A 79 21.79 21.05 32.75
C TYR A 79 21.19 21.60 34.06
N ILE A 80 19.98 21.15 34.43
CA ILE A 80 19.35 21.52 35.70
C ILE A 80 20.16 20.96 36.89
N ASP A 81 20.62 19.71 36.79
CA ASP A 81 21.47 19.08 37.83
C ASP A 81 22.84 19.78 37.97
N PHE A 82 23.43 20.21 36.84
CA PHE A 82 24.68 20.98 36.79
C PHE A 82 24.53 22.48 37.05
N SER A 83 23.31 23.00 37.20
CA SER A 83 23.04 24.40 37.50
C SER A 83 22.76 24.56 39.00
N PRO A 84 23.79 24.67 39.86
CA PRO A 84 23.60 24.98 41.26
C PRO A 84 23.02 26.39 41.36
N HIS A 85 21.84 26.52 41.97
CA HIS A 85 21.39 27.79 42.52
C HIS A 85 22.26 28.17 43.72
#